data_AF-A0ABC8VJK2-F1
#
_entry.id   AF-A0ABC8VJK2-F1
#
_cell.length_a   1.000
_cell.length_b   1.000
_cell.length_c   1.000
_cell.angle_alpha   90.00
_cell.angle_beta   90.00
_cell.angle_gamma   90.00
#
_symmetry.space_group_name_H-M   'P 1'
#
loop_
_entity.id
_entity.type
_entity.pdbx_description
1 polymer ?
#
loop_
_entity_poly.entity_id
_entity_poly.type
_entity_poly.pdbx_seq_one_letter_code
_entity_poly.pdbx_strand_id
1 'polypeptide(L)'
;MVTSLVANTPRPVRITVYVQEYLGNGPETTEKVLVRGPGPTNPSLWPPNNLFGDTLVMDNLVTESPDNTSAPVGRVYGTYMVSSMSRPVHVVSFTLLLTTGPYNGSTIVMGGIDDSSAVLEHAVIGGTGAFRGAQGHVVGKLVKVHSPTHVVMELDVYASVPVPWTQAEEAPTSSLIIDH
;
A
#
# COMPACT_ATOMS: atom_id res chain seq x y z
N MET A 1 -22.22 26.46 -32.96
CA MET A 1 -21.93 26.05 -31.57
C MET A 1 -20.59 25.34 -31.59
N VAL A 2 -19.59 25.88 -30.90
CA VAL A 2 -18.30 25.20 -30.71
C VAL A 2 -18.43 24.44 -29.39
N THR A 3 -18.60 23.13 -29.47
CA THR A 3 -18.52 22.26 -28.30
C THR A 3 -17.07 22.29 -27.82
N SER A 4 -16.79 22.91 -26.67
CA SER A 4 -15.46 22.78 -26.08
C SER A 4 -15.31 21.35 -25.59
N LEU A 5 -14.33 20.64 -26.14
CA LEU A 5 -13.82 19.41 -25.55
C LEU A 5 -13.17 19.81 -24.24
N VAL A 6 -13.89 19.63 -23.12
CA VAL A 6 -13.24 19.61 -21.81
C VAL A 6 -12.26 18.44 -21.89
N ALA A 7 -10.96 18.73 -21.96
CA ALA A 7 -9.94 17.71 -22.04
C ALA A 7 -10.10 16.79 -20.83
N ASN A 8 -10.42 15.52 -21.08
CA ASN A 8 -10.69 14.53 -20.06
C ASN A 8 -9.37 13.98 -19.48
N THR A 9 -8.46 14.89 -19.13
CA THR A 9 -7.11 14.57 -18.68
C THR A 9 -7.18 14.02 -17.26
N PRO A 10 -6.66 12.81 -17.00
CA PRO A 10 -6.61 12.27 -15.65
C PRO A 10 -5.98 13.26 -14.66
N ARG A 11 -6.59 13.38 -13.49
CA ARG A 11 -6.11 14.26 -12.42
C ARG A 11 -4.86 13.63 -11.78
N PRO A 12 -3.69 14.28 -11.84
CA PRO A 12 -2.51 13.79 -11.13
C PRO A 12 -2.69 13.98 -9.62
N VAL A 13 -2.22 13.01 -8.84
CA VAL A 13 -2.16 13.04 -7.39
C VAL A 13 -0.78 12.61 -6.94
N ARG A 14 -0.20 13.37 -6.01
CA ARG A 14 1.00 12.98 -5.27
C ARG A 14 0.72 13.02 -3.78
N ILE A 15 1.07 11.93 -3.08
CA ILE A 15 0.92 11.81 -1.63
C ILE A 15 2.22 11.25 -1.07
N THR A 16 2.73 11.85 -0.01
CA THR A 16 3.83 11.31 0.78
C THR A 16 3.32 10.99 2.17
N VAL A 17 3.55 9.76 2.62
CA VAL A 17 3.15 9.27 3.94
C VAL A 17 4.21 8.35 4.53
N TYR A 18 4.13 8.07 5.83
CA TYR A 18 5.12 7.27 6.54
C TYR A 18 4.47 6.08 7.23
N VAL A 19 4.91 4.87 6.87
CA VAL A 19 4.41 3.60 7.40
C VAL A 19 5.26 3.19 8.59
N GLN A 20 4.61 2.97 9.72
CA GLN A 20 5.23 2.54 10.97
C GLN A 20 5.17 1.01 11.06
N GLU A 21 6.31 0.37 10.86
CA GLU A 21 6.44 -1.09 10.85
C GLU A 21 6.98 -1.58 12.19
N TYR A 22 6.13 -2.25 12.96
CA TYR A 22 6.50 -2.91 14.21
C TYR A 22 6.65 -4.41 13.98
N LEU A 23 7.87 -4.88 14.03
CA LEU A 23 8.26 -6.22 13.61
C LEU A 23 8.39 -7.16 14.82
N GLY A 24 8.70 -8.42 14.57
CA GLY A 24 9.04 -9.40 15.61
C GLY A 24 7.83 -10.08 16.25
N ASN A 25 7.94 -10.40 17.54
CA ASN A 25 6.96 -11.25 18.25
C ASN A 25 6.30 -10.59 19.47
N GLY A 26 6.40 -9.28 19.59
CA GLY A 26 5.81 -8.51 20.70
C GLY A 26 4.30 -8.27 20.53
N PRO A 27 3.66 -7.73 21.59
CA PRO A 27 2.24 -7.36 21.55
C PRO A 27 1.94 -6.20 20.59
N GLU A 28 2.94 -5.37 20.28
CA GLU A 28 2.83 -4.23 19.35
C GLU A 28 3.13 -4.61 17.90
N THR A 29 3.46 -5.87 17.62
CA THR A 29 3.82 -6.29 16.27
C THR A 29 2.65 -6.08 15.30
N THR A 30 2.92 -5.37 14.21
CA THR A 30 1.98 -5.07 13.13
C THR A 30 2.10 -6.01 11.93
N GLU A 31 3.05 -6.95 11.96
CA GLU A 31 3.29 -7.93 10.90
C GLU A 31 3.43 -9.35 11.44
N LYS A 32 2.64 -10.29 10.91
CA LYS A 32 2.62 -11.67 11.41
C LYS A 32 2.62 -12.70 10.30
N VAL A 33 3.38 -13.77 10.53
CA VAL A 33 3.36 -14.94 9.67
C VAL A 33 2.05 -15.69 9.86
N LEU A 34 1.28 -15.82 8.79
CA LEU A 34 0.04 -16.58 8.74
C LEU A 34 0.28 -18.02 8.28
N VAL A 35 1.18 -18.19 7.31
CA VAL A 35 1.50 -19.48 6.72
C VAL A 35 3.01 -19.65 6.74
N ARG A 36 3.47 -20.80 7.24
CA ARG A 36 4.87 -21.21 7.12
C ARG A 36 5.07 -21.96 5.82
N GLY A 37 5.99 -21.47 5.00
CA GLY A 37 6.36 -22.03 3.72
C GLY A 37 7.13 -23.35 3.87
N PRO A 38 6.98 -24.31 2.93
CA PRO A 38 7.68 -25.59 2.99
C PRO A 38 9.07 -25.57 2.33
N GLY A 39 9.46 -24.46 1.70
CA GLY A 39 10.68 -24.39 0.89
C GLY A 39 11.93 -23.98 1.67
N PRO A 40 13.06 -23.74 0.98
CA PRO A 40 14.34 -23.41 1.60
C PRO A 40 14.28 -22.06 2.35
N THR A 41 15.23 -21.87 3.27
CA THR A 41 15.44 -20.58 3.95
C THR A 41 15.90 -19.52 2.96
N ASN A 42 15.40 -18.30 3.13
CA ASN A 42 15.74 -17.12 2.34
C ASN A 42 16.47 -16.10 3.24
N PRO A 43 17.83 -16.10 3.25
CA PRO A 43 18.61 -15.47 4.31
C PRO A 43 18.83 -13.95 4.17
N SER A 44 17.98 -13.21 3.44
CA SER A 44 18.32 -11.81 3.09
C SER A 44 17.18 -10.81 3.15
N LEU A 45 16.01 -11.20 3.66
CA LEU A 45 14.94 -10.26 4.03
C LEU A 45 14.63 -10.40 5.51
N TRP A 46 14.24 -9.28 6.10
CA TRP A 46 13.71 -9.26 7.46
C TRP A 46 12.22 -9.66 7.44
N PRO A 47 11.72 -10.41 8.44
CA PRO A 47 12.48 -11.03 9.53
C PRO A 47 13.39 -12.17 9.05
N PRO A 48 14.55 -12.40 9.71
CA PRO A 48 15.51 -13.41 9.28
C PRO A 48 14.92 -14.81 9.45
N ASN A 49 15.40 -15.75 8.62
CA ASN A 49 14.96 -17.15 8.55
C ASN A 49 13.55 -17.38 7.98
N ASN A 50 13.05 -16.46 7.15
CA ASN A 50 11.85 -16.75 6.38
C ASN A 50 12.10 -17.91 5.40
N LEU A 51 11.08 -18.74 5.18
CA LEU A 51 11.08 -19.87 4.25
C LEU A 51 10.39 -19.45 2.94
N PHE A 52 10.78 -20.04 1.82
CA PHE A 52 10.00 -19.92 0.59
C PHE A 52 8.56 -20.39 0.82
N GLY A 53 7.61 -19.50 0.51
CA GLY A 53 6.18 -19.68 0.78
C GLY A 53 5.69 -19.09 2.11
N ASP A 54 6.57 -18.57 2.97
CA ASP A 54 6.12 -17.81 4.15
C ASP A 54 5.22 -16.66 3.68
N THR A 55 4.01 -16.61 4.23
CA THR A 55 3.01 -15.58 3.92
C THR A 55 2.70 -14.79 5.17
N LEU A 56 2.82 -13.48 5.08
CA LEU A 56 2.69 -12.56 6.19
C LEU A 56 1.50 -11.63 5.96
N VAL A 57 0.85 -11.23 7.03
CA VAL A 57 -0.15 -10.16 7.06
C VAL A 57 0.45 -8.91 7.69
N MET A 58 0.01 -7.75 7.23
CA MET A 58 0.36 -6.46 7.81
C MET A 58 -0.89 -5.66 8.18
N ASP A 59 -0.77 -4.91 9.28
CA ASP A 59 -1.66 -3.83 9.68
C ASP A 59 -0.84 -2.70 10.29
N ASN A 60 -0.32 -1.81 9.46
CA ASN A 60 0.62 -0.77 9.89
C ASN A 60 -0.07 0.60 10.02
N LEU A 61 0.35 1.35 11.03
CA LEU A 61 -0.06 2.75 11.19
C LEU A 61 0.63 3.62 10.12
N VAL A 62 -0.10 4.58 9.57
CA VAL A 62 0.44 5.60 8.67
C VAL A 62 0.37 6.97 9.34
N THR A 63 1.50 7.68 9.37
CA THR A 63 1.65 9.00 9.99
C THR A 63 2.02 10.08 8.96
N GLU A 64 1.77 11.35 9.31
CA GLU A 64 2.09 12.50 8.45
C GLU A 64 3.59 12.81 8.36
N SER A 65 4.39 12.32 9.32
CA SER A 65 5.84 12.48 9.36
C SER A 65 6.52 11.18 9.79
N PRO A 66 7.86 11.06 9.70
CA PRO A 66 8.59 9.88 10.19
C PRO A 66 8.49 9.67 11.71
N ASP A 67 8.03 10.68 12.46
CA ASP A 67 7.86 10.56 13.92
C ASP A 67 6.61 9.74 14.25
N ASN A 68 6.75 8.72 15.09
CA ASN A 68 5.65 7.86 15.51
C ASN A 68 4.65 8.55 16.45
N THR A 69 5.00 9.74 16.97
CA THR A 69 4.08 10.61 17.73
C THR A 69 3.33 11.61 16.86
N SER A 70 3.67 11.72 15.57
CA SER A 70 2.96 12.60 14.64
C SER A 70 1.56 12.11 14.30
N ALA A 71 0.74 12.99 13.71
CA ALA A 71 -0.67 12.69 13.53
C ALA A 71 -0.89 11.42 12.66
N PRO A 72 -1.78 10.51 13.08
CA PRO A 72 -2.17 9.38 12.28
C PRO A 72 -3.00 9.86 11.09
N VAL A 73 -2.64 9.44 9.87
CA VAL A 73 -3.32 9.84 8.62
C VAL A 73 -3.90 8.67 7.85
N GLY A 74 -3.61 7.43 8.25
CA GLY A 74 -4.09 6.26 7.56
C GLY A 74 -3.59 4.93 8.14
N ARG A 75 -3.80 3.86 7.38
CA ARG A 75 -3.26 2.51 7.64
C ARG A 75 -2.87 1.84 6.34
N VAL A 76 -1.83 1.00 6.39
CA VAL A 76 -1.52 0.05 5.32
C VAL A 76 -1.89 -1.35 5.77
N TYR A 77 -2.75 -1.99 4.99
CA TYR A 77 -3.15 -3.38 5.18
C TYR A 77 -2.66 -4.22 4.03
N GLY A 78 -2.47 -5.51 4.25
CA GLY A 78 -2.27 -6.43 3.14
C GLY A 78 -1.49 -7.67 3.52
N THR A 79 -0.95 -8.30 2.49
CA THR A 79 -0.11 -9.48 2.64
C THR A 79 1.11 -9.38 1.74
N TYR A 80 2.16 -10.09 2.15
CA TYR A 80 3.30 -10.34 1.30
C TYR A 80 3.79 -11.77 1.50
N MET A 81 4.44 -12.32 0.46
CA MET A 81 4.89 -13.70 0.44
C MET A 81 6.33 -13.80 -0.02
N VAL A 82 7.12 -14.66 0.62
CA VAL A 82 8.44 -15.04 0.11
C VAL A 82 8.28 -15.90 -1.14
N SER A 83 8.49 -15.30 -2.31
CA SER A 83 8.13 -15.91 -3.61
C SER A 83 9.31 -16.33 -4.47
N SER A 84 10.52 -16.40 -3.90
CA SER A 84 11.71 -16.88 -4.59
C SER A 84 12.43 -17.96 -3.81
N MET A 85 12.81 -19.04 -4.51
CA MET A 85 13.53 -20.18 -3.94
C MET A 85 15.02 -19.91 -3.70
N SER A 86 15.57 -18.82 -4.26
CA SER A 86 17.03 -18.59 -4.28
C SER A 86 17.45 -17.15 -4.04
N ARG A 87 16.52 -16.19 -4.06
CA ARG A 87 16.79 -14.75 -3.91
C ARG A 87 15.84 -14.12 -2.90
N PRO A 88 16.24 -13.07 -2.18
CA PRO A 88 15.34 -12.30 -1.31
C PRO A 88 14.26 -11.60 -2.15
N VAL A 89 13.07 -12.18 -2.24
CA VAL A 89 11.96 -11.62 -3.02
C VAL A 89 10.67 -11.77 -2.24
N HIS A 90 10.03 -10.65 -1.92
CA HIS A 90 8.62 -10.64 -1.51
C HIS A 90 7.73 -10.22 -2.69
N VAL A 91 6.64 -10.92 -2.91
CA VAL A 91 5.53 -10.41 -3.74
C VAL A 91 4.51 -9.80 -2.80
N VAL A 92 4.11 -8.56 -3.07
CA VAL A 92 3.27 -7.76 -2.17
C VAL A 92 1.89 -7.46 -2.75
N SER A 93 0.91 -7.36 -1.87
CA SER A 93 -0.44 -6.88 -2.17
C SER A 93 -0.94 -6.04 -1.01
N PHE A 94 -0.86 -4.72 -1.16
CA PHE A 94 -1.12 -3.75 -0.10
C PHE A 94 -2.27 -2.80 -0.45
N THR A 95 -2.94 -2.30 0.58
CA THR A 95 -3.98 -1.28 0.50
C THR A 95 -3.69 -0.17 1.50
N LEU A 96 -3.41 1.02 0.99
CA LEU A 96 -3.29 2.24 1.79
C LEU A 96 -4.69 2.83 1.98
N LEU A 97 -5.19 2.85 3.20
CA LEU A 97 -6.40 3.56 3.62
C LEU A 97 -6.01 4.93 4.20
N LEU A 98 -6.56 6.01 3.65
CA LEU A 98 -6.42 7.35 4.21
C LEU A 98 -7.63 7.67 5.09
N THR A 99 -7.39 8.21 6.28
CA THR A 99 -8.42 8.46 7.30
C THR A 99 -8.60 9.94 7.65
N THR A 100 -7.91 10.83 6.93
CA THR A 100 -7.91 12.27 7.19
C THR A 100 -7.86 13.07 5.88
N GLY A 101 -8.11 14.38 6.00
CA GLY A 101 -7.98 15.31 4.88
C GLY A 101 -8.98 15.06 3.74
N PRO A 102 -8.67 15.54 2.51
CA PRO A 102 -9.58 15.46 1.36
C PRO A 102 -9.78 14.03 0.82
N TYR A 103 -8.99 13.07 1.29
CA TYR A 103 -9.01 11.68 0.86
C TYR A 103 -9.51 10.73 1.94
N ASN A 104 -10.10 11.26 3.02
CA ASN A 104 -10.65 10.45 4.11
C ASN A 104 -11.62 9.38 3.59
N GLY A 105 -11.41 8.13 4.00
CA GLY A 105 -12.19 6.96 3.60
C GLY A 105 -11.83 6.39 2.23
N SER A 106 -10.88 7.00 1.50
CA SER A 106 -10.44 6.52 0.19
C SER A 106 -9.25 5.57 0.34
N THR A 107 -9.12 4.63 -0.59
CA THR A 107 -8.01 3.68 -0.61
C THR A 107 -7.20 3.71 -1.90
N ILE A 108 -5.93 3.36 -1.81
CA ILE A 108 -5.04 3.08 -2.93
C ILE A 108 -4.59 1.64 -2.81
N VAL A 109 -4.76 0.86 -3.88
CA VAL A 109 -4.33 -0.54 -3.93
C VAL A 109 -3.05 -0.63 -4.73
N MET A 110 -2.05 -1.32 -4.17
CA MET A 110 -0.74 -1.44 -4.76
C MET A 110 -0.19 -2.87 -4.69
N GLY A 111 0.60 -3.24 -5.69
CA GLY A 111 1.22 -4.56 -5.78
C GLY A 111 2.57 -4.48 -6.49
N GLY A 112 3.47 -5.40 -6.17
CA GLY A 112 4.83 -5.36 -6.70
C GLY A 112 5.74 -6.43 -6.12
N ILE A 113 7.04 -6.18 -6.29
CA ILE A 113 8.11 -7.05 -5.82
C ILE A 113 9.07 -6.22 -4.96
N ASP A 114 9.42 -6.75 -3.78
CA ASP A 114 10.51 -6.23 -2.96
C ASP A 114 11.71 -7.18 -3.06
N ASP A 115 12.83 -6.69 -3.57
CA ASP A 115 14.01 -7.51 -3.89
C ASP A 115 15.33 -6.97 -3.31
N SER A 116 15.39 -6.70 -2.00
CA SER A 116 16.57 -6.15 -1.29
C SER A 116 17.15 -4.84 -1.85
N SER A 117 16.48 -4.25 -2.85
CA SER A 117 16.79 -2.95 -3.42
C SER A 117 16.60 -1.85 -2.37
N ALA A 118 17.45 -0.83 -2.40
CA ALA A 118 17.36 0.31 -1.48
C ALA A 118 16.10 1.16 -1.68
N VAL A 119 15.48 1.04 -2.86
CA VAL A 119 14.24 1.70 -3.23
C VAL A 119 13.29 0.64 -3.77
N LEU A 120 12.07 0.62 -3.25
CA LEU A 120 11.01 -0.29 -3.67
C LEU A 120 10.07 0.45 -4.62
N GLU A 121 9.57 -0.23 -5.64
CA GLU A 121 8.55 0.32 -6.55
C GLU A 121 7.36 -0.62 -6.64
N HIS A 122 6.17 -0.13 -6.29
CA HIS A 122 4.92 -0.86 -6.43
C HIS A 122 4.02 -0.18 -7.44
N ALA A 123 3.31 -0.94 -8.26
CA ALA A 123 2.30 -0.40 -9.14
C ALA A 123 1.07 0.02 -8.32
N VAL A 124 0.55 1.23 -8.57
CA VAL A 124 -0.82 1.57 -8.18
C VAL A 124 -1.74 0.91 -9.19
N ILE A 125 -2.44 -0.14 -8.75
CA ILE A 125 -3.32 -0.96 -9.61
C ILE A 125 -4.79 -0.54 -9.50
N GLY A 126 -5.12 0.35 -8.56
CA GLY A 126 -6.47 0.84 -8.38
C GLY A 126 -6.65 1.65 -7.09
N GLY A 127 -7.91 1.92 -6.77
CA GLY A 127 -8.31 2.60 -5.54
C GLY A 127 -9.82 2.73 -5.40
N THR A 128 -10.25 3.23 -4.25
CA THR A 128 -11.66 3.51 -3.94
C THR A 128 -11.85 4.98 -3.59
N GLY A 129 -13.10 5.43 -3.54
CA GLY A 129 -13.43 6.83 -3.24
C GLY A 129 -12.75 7.79 -4.21
N ALA A 130 -11.96 8.72 -3.67
CA ALA A 130 -11.23 9.72 -4.45
C ALA A 130 -10.16 9.15 -5.40
N PHE A 131 -9.82 7.86 -5.28
CA PHE A 131 -8.87 7.13 -6.14
C PHE A 131 -9.53 6.06 -7.01
N ARG A 132 -10.85 6.12 -7.21
CA ARG A 132 -11.55 5.17 -8.10
C ARG A 132 -10.90 5.18 -9.49
N GLY A 133 -10.42 4.01 -9.92
CA GLY A 133 -9.73 3.84 -11.20
C GLY A 133 -8.32 4.43 -11.27
N ALA A 134 -7.70 4.76 -10.13
CA ALA A 134 -6.35 5.30 -10.09
C ALA A 134 -5.33 4.31 -10.69
N GLN A 135 -4.37 4.83 -11.44
CA GLN A 135 -3.20 4.10 -11.95
C GLN A 135 -1.92 4.89 -11.69
N GLY A 136 -0.79 4.21 -11.55
CA GLY A 136 0.49 4.87 -11.32
C GLY A 136 1.47 3.97 -10.58
N HIS A 137 2.29 4.56 -9.70
CA HIS A 137 3.29 3.84 -8.93
C HIS A 137 3.50 4.46 -7.55
N VAL A 138 4.08 3.67 -6.65
CA VAL A 138 4.53 4.07 -5.32
C VAL A 138 6.02 3.79 -5.23
N VAL A 139 6.77 4.77 -4.73
CA VAL A 139 8.19 4.62 -4.41
C VAL A 139 8.34 4.50 -2.90
N GLY A 140 8.86 3.38 -2.42
CA GLY A 140 9.10 3.10 -1.01
C GLY A 140 10.57 3.28 -0.63
N LYS A 141 10.84 3.88 0.54
CA LYS A 141 12.19 4.04 1.08
C LYS A 141 12.22 3.85 2.59
N LEU A 142 13.23 3.15 3.10
CA LEU A 142 13.51 3.12 4.53
C LEU A 142 14.11 4.46 4.96
N VAL A 143 13.39 5.22 5.78
CA VAL A 143 13.82 6.56 6.22
C VAL A 143 14.26 6.62 7.68
N LYS A 144 13.85 5.65 8.51
CA LYS A 144 14.23 5.62 9.92
C LYS A 144 14.23 4.20 10.50
N VAL A 145 15.20 3.93 11.36
CA VAL A 145 15.26 2.73 12.21
C VAL A 145 15.25 3.20 13.65
N HIS A 146 14.12 3.03 14.34
CA HIS A 146 13.96 3.39 15.75
C HIS A 146 14.57 2.33 16.66
N SER A 147 14.41 1.06 16.30
CA SER A 147 14.93 -0.10 17.02
C SER A 147 15.04 -1.30 16.07
N PRO A 148 15.59 -2.44 16.50
CA PRO A 148 15.61 -3.66 15.68
C PRO A 148 14.22 -4.18 15.27
N THR A 149 13.15 -3.71 15.92
CA THR A 149 11.77 -4.13 15.65
C THR A 149 10.86 -2.97 15.28
N HIS A 150 11.39 -1.77 15.04
CA HIS A 150 10.59 -0.62 14.63
C HIS A 150 11.33 0.18 13.56
N VAL A 151 10.78 0.13 12.36
CA VAL A 151 11.29 0.87 11.20
C VAL A 151 10.19 1.74 10.60
N VAL A 152 10.61 2.74 9.82
CA VAL A 152 9.70 3.67 9.16
C VAL A 152 10.01 3.71 7.68
N MET A 153 9.02 3.36 6.87
CA MET A 153 9.06 3.48 5.42
C MET A 153 8.35 4.75 4.97
N GLU A 154 9.00 5.56 4.15
CA GLU A 154 8.34 6.61 3.37
C GLU A 154 7.72 5.99 2.13
N LEU A 155 6.45 6.29 1.86
CA LEU A 155 5.77 5.97 0.62
C LEU A 155 5.45 7.25 -0.14
N ASP A 156 6.05 7.38 -1.32
CA ASP A 156 5.81 8.45 -2.29
C ASP A 156 4.88 7.90 -3.38
N VAL A 157 3.60 8.24 -3.30
CA VAL A 157 2.56 7.79 -4.23
C VAL A 157 2.42 8.79 -5.38
N TYR A 158 2.49 8.28 -6.61
CA TYR A 158 2.21 9.01 -7.84
C TYR A 158 1.06 8.32 -8.56
N ALA A 159 -0.11 8.96 -8.58
CA ALA A 159 -1.31 8.39 -9.18
C ALA A 159 -1.95 9.35 -10.20
N SER A 160 -2.62 8.78 -11.19
CA SER A 160 -3.49 9.48 -12.12
C SER A 160 -4.91 8.95 -11.95
N VAL A 161 -5.86 9.84 -11.66
CA VAL A 161 -7.27 9.48 -11.42
C VAL A 161 -8.13 9.93 -12.60
N PRO A 162 -8.90 9.04 -13.24
CA PRO A 162 -9.79 9.42 -14.34
C PRO A 162 -10.84 10.48 -13.93
N VAL A 163 -11.17 11.37 -14.87
CA VAL A 163 -12.32 12.30 -14.81
C VAL A 163 -13.32 11.92 -15.92
N PRO A 164 -14.62 12.26 -15.82
CA PRO A 164 -15.32 12.91 -14.71
C PRO A 164 -16.03 11.88 -13.81
N TRP A 165 -15.89 12.04 -12.49
CA TRP A 165 -16.80 11.43 -11.52
C TRP A 165 -17.44 12.55 -10.69
N THR A 166 -18.78 12.63 -10.73
CA THR A 166 -19.57 13.47 -9.82
C THR A 166 -20.09 12.63 -8.67
N GLN A 167 -20.01 13.13 -7.42
CA GLN A 167 -20.64 12.53 -6.23
C GLN A 167 -22.17 12.26 -6.39
N ALA A 168 -22.80 12.79 -7.43
CA ALA A 168 -24.24 12.64 -7.69
C ALA A 168 -24.70 11.22 -8.04
N GLU A 169 -23.79 10.28 -8.33
CA GLU A 169 -24.15 8.89 -8.63
C GLU A 169 -24.25 7.97 -7.40
N GLU A 170 -23.97 8.48 -6.19
CA GLU A 170 -24.07 7.74 -4.93
C GLU A 170 -25.44 7.92 -4.22
N ALA A 171 -26.53 8.03 -4.99
CA ALA A 171 -27.85 7.70 -4.46
C ALA A 171 -28.04 6.18 -4.57
N PRO A 172 -28.36 5.45 -3.49
CA PRO A 172 -28.60 4.01 -3.58
C PRO A 172 -29.94 3.79 -4.28
N THR A 173 -29.91 3.65 -5.60
CA THR A 173 -30.93 2.83 -6.25
C THR A 173 -30.48 1.39 -6.10
N SER A 174 -30.98 0.78 -5.03
CA SER A 174 -31.04 -0.66 -4.88
C SER A 174 -31.48 -1.29 -6.20
N SER A 175 -30.55 -1.93 -6.87
CA SER A 175 -30.79 -3.22 -7.52
C SER A 175 -29.44 -3.85 -7.79
N LEU A 176 -29.22 -5.02 -7.20
CA LEU A 176 -28.42 -6.06 -7.84
C LEU A 176 -28.75 -6.05 -9.34
N ILE A 177 -27.86 -5.49 -10.16
CA ILE A 177 -27.81 -5.73 -11.59
C ILE A 177 -26.44 -6.35 -11.81
N ILE A 178 -26.46 -7.66 -12.02
CA ILE A 178 -25.41 -8.40 -12.70
C ILE A 178 -25.64 -8.12 -14.17
N ASP A 179 -24.72 -7.43 -14.83
CA ASP A 179 -24.60 -7.54 -16.28
C ASP A 179 -23.77 -8.79 -16.60
N HIS A 180 -24.32 -9.60 -17.50
CA HIS A 180 -24.07 -11.03 -17.74
C HIS A 180 -22.62 -11.53 -17.74
#